data_AF-A0A947M1I0-F1
#
_entry.id   AF-A0A947M1I0-F1
#
_cell.length_a   1.000
_cell.length_b   1.000
_cell.length_c   1.000
_cell.angle_alpha   90.00
_cell.angle_beta   90.00
_cell.angle_gamma   90.00
#
_symmetry.space_group_name_H-M   'P 1'
#
loop_
_entity.id
_entity.type
_entity.pdbx_description
1 polymer ?
#
loop_
_entity_poly.entity_id
_entity_poly.type
_entity_poly.pdbx_seq_one_letter_code
_entity_poly.pdbx_strand_id
1 'polypeptide(L)'
;MTAITIKHRATGIILFQGDYADQRAAIEDAVNTGADIDGADLRGANLCNAMLDGAQWRHVSLHGANLTGANLSEAVIDHCDMRNTTLFGTCFCESRVMDTDLSGALCGSTDMAAARIERVLFSTLSALQMNFRDADVITACAFHDEAAGQTALFARPPVYVGGLDQPVIVLDSHVRVGPHMIPRSVWISIANDNWPGPTAERPDSLVYSFVRRHARLLEAVAGTRIFDI
;
A
#
# COMPACT_ATOMS: atom_id res chain seq x y z
N MET A 1 -8.74 -30.97 15.68
CA MET A 1 -9.54 -30.18 14.72
C MET A 1 -10.70 -29.59 15.49
N THR A 2 -11.08 -28.34 15.19
CA THR A 2 -12.22 -27.65 15.79
C THR A 2 -13.15 -27.21 14.67
N ALA A 3 -14.45 -27.15 14.97
CA ALA A 3 -15.42 -26.57 14.05
C ALA A 3 -15.10 -25.09 13.83
N ILE A 4 -14.75 -24.73 12.61
CA ILE A 4 -14.49 -23.35 12.18
C ILE A 4 -15.59 -22.93 11.22
N THR A 5 -16.02 -21.68 11.36
CA THR A 5 -17.07 -21.09 10.53
C THR A 5 -16.63 -19.71 10.09
N ILE A 6 -16.61 -19.49 8.79
CA ILE A 6 -16.41 -18.18 8.17
C ILE A 6 -17.79 -17.61 7.86
N LYS A 7 -18.05 -16.40 8.32
CA LYS A 7 -19.36 -15.75 8.20
C LYS A 7 -19.24 -14.46 7.41
N HIS A 8 -20.32 -14.10 6.73
CA HIS A 8 -20.46 -12.79 6.10
C HIS A 8 -20.53 -11.69 7.16
N ARG A 9 -19.72 -10.65 7.01
CA ARG A 9 -19.52 -9.56 7.99
C ARG A 9 -20.78 -8.78 8.34
N ALA A 10 -21.73 -8.65 7.41
CA ALA A 10 -22.94 -7.85 7.60
C ALA A 10 -24.18 -8.69 7.96
N THR A 11 -24.25 -9.94 7.50
CA THR A 11 -25.47 -10.77 7.60
C THR A 11 -25.31 -11.90 8.59
N GLY A 12 -24.07 -12.27 8.94
CA GLY A 12 -23.76 -13.41 9.81
C GLY A 12 -24.04 -14.77 9.18
N ILE A 13 -24.45 -14.82 7.90
CA ILE A 13 -24.65 -16.06 7.15
C ILE A 13 -23.32 -16.79 7.07
N ILE A 14 -23.37 -18.12 7.21
CA ILE A 14 -22.21 -18.99 7.06
C ILE A 14 -21.87 -19.07 5.58
N LEU A 15 -20.65 -18.65 5.24
CA LEU A 15 -20.10 -18.71 3.88
C LEU A 15 -19.31 -20.01 3.70
N PHE A 16 -18.60 -20.44 4.75
CA PHE A 16 -17.79 -21.64 4.74
C PHE A 16 -17.70 -22.24 6.15
N GLN A 17 -17.69 -23.56 6.26
CA GLN A 17 -17.55 -24.24 7.55
C GLN A 17 -16.96 -25.63 7.39
N GLY A 18 -16.31 -26.11 8.45
CA GLY A 18 -15.78 -27.47 8.54
C GLY A 18 -14.92 -27.66 9.78
N ASP A 19 -14.37 -28.85 9.92
CA ASP A 19 -13.44 -29.17 11.00
C ASP A 19 -12.00 -28.96 10.53
N TYR A 20 -11.31 -27.96 11.09
CA TYR A 20 -9.95 -27.58 10.69
C TYR A 20 -9.02 -27.50 11.90
N ALA A 21 -7.71 -27.45 11.66
CA ALA A 21 -6.73 -27.27 12.74
C ALA A 21 -6.75 -25.85 13.30
N ASP A 22 -6.87 -24.85 12.43
CA ASP A 22 -6.89 -23.43 12.74
C ASP A 22 -7.63 -22.65 11.63
N GLN A 23 -7.84 -21.34 11.85
CA GLN A 23 -8.56 -20.48 10.91
C GLN A 23 -7.83 -20.36 9.57
N ARG A 24 -6.49 -20.41 9.57
CA ARG A 24 -5.67 -20.37 8.35
C ARG A 24 -5.98 -21.56 7.45
N ALA A 25 -5.97 -22.78 7.99
CA ALA A 25 -6.28 -24.00 7.25
C ALA A 25 -7.70 -23.97 6.66
N ALA A 26 -8.67 -23.41 7.38
CA ALA A 26 -10.03 -23.25 6.85
C ALA A 26 -10.09 -22.27 5.67
N ILE A 27 -9.33 -21.17 5.71
CA ILE A 27 -9.31 -20.16 4.64
C ILE A 27 -8.52 -20.67 3.43
N GLU A 28 -7.41 -21.38 3.64
CA GLU A 28 -6.65 -22.05 2.57
C GLU A 28 -7.55 -23.07 1.84
N ASP A 29 -8.31 -23.89 2.58
CA ASP A 29 -9.24 -24.84 1.98
C ASP A 29 -10.40 -24.15 1.24
N ALA A 30 -10.94 -23.06 1.78
CA ALA A 30 -11.94 -22.25 1.10
C ALA A 30 -11.41 -21.71 -0.25
N VAL A 31 -10.17 -21.23 -0.29
CA VAL A 31 -9.52 -20.78 -1.52
C VAL A 31 -9.32 -21.96 -2.50
N ASN A 32 -8.76 -23.07 -2.03
CA ASN A 32 -8.48 -24.25 -2.85
C ASN A 32 -9.73 -24.89 -3.46
N THR A 33 -10.86 -24.83 -2.76
CA THR A 33 -12.14 -25.36 -3.23
C THR A 33 -12.96 -24.35 -4.04
N GLY A 34 -12.46 -23.11 -4.19
CA GLY A 34 -13.18 -22.03 -4.87
C GLY A 34 -14.46 -21.61 -4.15
N ALA A 35 -14.50 -21.75 -2.83
CA ALA A 35 -15.65 -21.36 -2.02
C ALA A 35 -15.90 -19.84 -2.13
N ASP A 36 -17.18 -19.47 -2.25
CA ASP A 36 -17.57 -18.06 -2.23
C ASP A 36 -17.56 -17.54 -0.80
N ILE A 37 -16.54 -16.74 -0.50
CA ILE A 37 -16.39 -16.03 0.76
C ILE A 37 -16.48 -14.50 0.58
N ASP A 38 -17.20 -14.03 -0.45
CA ASP A 38 -17.50 -12.60 -0.62
C ASP A 38 -18.08 -12.02 0.67
N GLY A 39 -17.57 -10.87 1.10
CA GLY A 39 -17.99 -10.21 2.32
C GLY A 39 -17.62 -10.94 3.62
N ALA A 40 -16.72 -11.92 3.60
CA ALA A 40 -16.30 -12.63 4.81
C ALA A 40 -15.72 -11.70 5.90
N ASP A 41 -15.99 -12.05 7.15
CA ASP A 41 -15.38 -11.44 8.33
C ASP A 41 -14.14 -12.24 8.76
N LEU A 42 -12.97 -11.73 8.39
CA LEU A 42 -11.66 -12.28 8.72
C LEU A 42 -10.84 -11.30 9.59
N ARG A 43 -11.51 -10.41 10.34
CA ARG A 43 -10.84 -9.41 11.17
C ARG A 43 -9.98 -10.09 12.24
N GLY A 44 -8.73 -9.65 12.36
CA GLY A 44 -7.75 -10.20 13.29
C GLY A 44 -7.34 -11.66 13.02
N ALA A 45 -7.70 -12.22 11.86
CA ALA A 45 -7.31 -13.59 11.51
C ALA A 45 -5.79 -13.74 11.49
N ASN A 46 -5.30 -14.88 11.98
CA ASN A 46 -3.89 -15.23 11.83
C ASN A 46 -3.71 -16.07 10.56
N LEU A 47 -3.23 -15.42 9.51
CA LEU A 47 -2.93 -15.96 8.18
C LEU A 47 -1.42 -15.96 7.88
N CYS A 48 -0.59 -16.03 8.93
CA CYS A 48 0.86 -16.10 8.80
C CYS A 48 1.27 -17.30 7.94
N ASN A 49 2.06 -17.06 6.89
CA ASN A 49 2.51 -18.02 5.88
C ASN A 49 1.37 -18.78 5.18
N ALA A 50 0.19 -18.17 5.08
CA ALA A 50 -0.94 -18.79 4.40
C ALA A 50 -0.70 -18.91 2.88
N MET A 51 -1.11 -20.03 2.29
CA MET A 51 -1.10 -20.24 0.84
C MET A 51 -2.45 -19.83 0.26
N LEU A 52 -2.53 -18.62 -0.30
CA LEU A 52 -3.76 -17.96 -0.74
C LEU A 52 -3.63 -17.47 -2.19
N ASP A 53 -2.79 -18.13 -2.99
CA ASP A 53 -2.64 -17.84 -4.41
C ASP A 53 -3.97 -18.00 -5.14
N GLY A 54 -4.27 -17.06 -6.04
CA GLY A 54 -5.50 -17.01 -6.81
C GLY A 54 -6.78 -16.71 -6.00
N ALA A 55 -6.67 -16.39 -4.72
CA ALA A 55 -7.81 -16.08 -3.86
C ALA A 55 -8.75 -15.03 -4.47
N GLN A 56 -10.06 -15.29 -4.46
CA GLN A 56 -11.09 -14.41 -5.02
C GLN A 56 -11.79 -13.65 -3.90
N TRP A 57 -11.13 -12.64 -3.34
CA TRP A 57 -11.63 -11.86 -2.21
C TRP A 57 -12.29 -10.57 -2.65
N ARG A 58 -13.61 -10.52 -2.47
CA ARG A 58 -14.41 -9.31 -2.65
C ARG A 58 -15.03 -8.92 -1.31
N HIS A 59 -15.01 -7.64 -0.98
CA HIS A 59 -15.63 -7.08 0.22
C HIS A 59 -15.21 -7.70 1.57
N VAL A 60 -14.12 -8.46 1.60
CA VAL A 60 -13.64 -9.17 2.79
C VAL A 60 -13.09 -8.17 3.81
N SER A 61 -13.41 -8.36 5.08
CA SER A 61 -12.84 -7.56 6.16
C SER A 61 -11.66 -8.31 6.78
N LEU A 62 -10.46 -7.81 6.55
CA LEU A 62 -9.17 -8.30 7.06
C LEU A 62 -8.58 -7.36 8.11
N HIS A 63 -9.36 -6.42 8.65
CA HIS A 63 -8.87 -5.42 9.60
C HIS A 63 -8.06 -6.07 10.72
N GLY A 64 -6.79 -5.65 10.88
CA GLY A 64 -5.89 -6.18 11.92
C GLY A 64 -5.40 -7.62 11.70
N ALA A 65 -5.66 -8.24 10.55
CA ALA A 65 -5.20 -9.61 10.26
C ALA A 65 -3.68 -9.68 10.11
N ASN A 66 -3.10 -10.80 10.51
CA ASN A 66 -1.69 -11.09 10.31
C ASN A 66 -1.50 -11.92 9.03
N LEU A 67 -0.93 -11.34 7.99
CA LEU A 67 -0.66 -11.95 6.70
C LEU A 67 0.86 -12.09 6.45
N THR A 68 1.68 -12.01 7.50
CA THR A 68 3.15 -12.13 7.41
C THR A 68 3.53 -13.36 6.61
N GLY A 69 4.31 -13.18 5.53
CA GLY A 69 4.77 -14.28 4.67
C GLY A 69 3.67 -15.00 3.87
N ALA A 70 2.43 -14.52 3.87
CA ALA A 70 1.36 -15.13 3.08
C ALA A 70 1.61 -14.96 1.57
N ASN A 71 1.22 -15.96 0.79
CA ASN A 71 1.22 -15.88 -0.65
C ASN A 71 -0.17 -15.47 -1.16
N LEU A 72 -0.31 -14.27 -1.70
CA LEU A 72 -1.50 -13.73 -2.37
C LEU A 72 -1.21 -13.49 -3.87
N SER A 73 -0.26 -14.24 -4.45
CA SER A 73 0.03 -14.13 -5.88
C SER A 73 -1.22 -14.42 -6.71
N GLU A 74 -1.42 -13.68 -7.80
CA GLU A 74 -2.58 -13.84 -8.70
C GLU A 74 -3.96 -13.63 -8.04
N ALA A 75 -4.01 -13.20 -6.77
CA ALA A 75 -5.25 -12.98 -6.06
C ALA A 75 -6.04 -11.80 -6.63
N VAL A 76 -7.36 -11.81 -6.41
CA VAL A 76 -8.26 -10.70 -6.67
C VAL A 76 -8.73 -10.16 -5.33
N ILE A 77 -8.33 -8.94 -5.01
CA ILE A 77 -8.59 -8.27 -3.73
C ILE A 77 -9.32 -6.97 -4.03
N ASP A 78 -10.63 -7.06 -4.15
CA ASP A 78 -11.49 -5.95 -4.54
C ASP A 78 -12.34 -5.49 -3.35
N HIS A 79 -12.38 -4.18 -3.09
CA HIS A 79 -13.22 -3.59 -2.03
C HIS A 79 -12.95 -4.14 -0.63
N CYS A 80 -11.73 -4.59 -0.34
CA CYS A 80 -11.39 -5.19 0.93
C CYS A 80 -10.97 -4.14 1.98
N ASP A 81 -11.26 -4.43 3.24
CA ASP A 81 -10.74 -3.65 4.38
C ASP A 81 -9.51 -4.35 4.93
N MET A 82 -8.32 -3.86 4.55
CA MET A 82 -7.02 -4.38 5.01
C MET A 82 -6.34 -3.37 5.95
N ARG A 83 -7.11 -2.52 6.63
CA ARG A 83 -6.52 -1.57 7.57
C ARG A 83 -5.84 -2.30 8.72
N ASN A 84 -4.72 -1.74 9.16
CA ASN A 84 -3.92 -2.28 10.28
C ASN A 84 -3.47 -3.74 10.10
N THR A 85 -3.41 -4.28 8.88
CA THR A 85 -2.87 -5.62 8.64
C THR A 85 -1.35 -5.66 8.77
N THR A 86 -0.80 -6.81 9.14
CA THR A 86 0.64 -7.06 9.07
C THR A 86 0.96 -7.79 7.76
N LEU A 87 1.73 -7.16 6.87
CA LEU A 87 2.04 -7.66 5.52
C LEU A 87 3.53 -7.96 5.31
N PHE A 88 4.31 -8.13 6.38
CA PHE A 88 5.75 -8.35 6.25
C PHE A 88 6.04 -9.58 5.40
N GLY A 89 6.76 -9.40 4.28
CA GLY A 89 7.08 -10.50 3.36
C GLY A 89 5.89 -11.13 2.63
N THR A 90 4.70 -10.52 2.65
CA THR A 90 3.56 -10.97 1.84
C THR A 90 3.84 -10.72 0.36
N CYS A 91 3.51 -11.68 -0.53
CA CYS A 91 3.57 -11.49 -1.98
C CYS A 91 2.17 -11.27 -2.54
N PHE A 92 1.96 -10.13 -3.19
CA PHE A 92 0.81 -9.76 -4.01
C PHE A 92 1.17 -9.83 -5.51
N CYS A 93 2.18 -10.62 -5.85
CA CYS A 93 2.77 -10.64 -7.18
C CYS A 93 1.71 -11.05 -8.22
N GLU A 94 1.60 -10.32 -9.33
CA GLU A 94 0.57 -10.56 -10.38
C GLU A 94 -0.89 -10.48 -9.91
N SER A 95 -1.15 -9.97 -8.70
CA SER A 95 -2.50 -9.83 -8.16
C SER A 95 -3.23 -8.59 -8.71
N ARG A 96 -4.54 -8.54 -8.52
CA ARG A 96 -5.35 -7.33 -8.62
C ARG A 96 -5.71 -6.86 -7.21
N VAL A 97 -5.37 -5.60 -6.90
CA VAL A 97 -5.79 -4.93 -5.67
C VAL A 97 -6.53 -3.66 -6.05
N MET A 98 -7.84 -3.63 -5.79
CA MET A 98 -8.72 -2.56 -6.25
C MET A 98 -9.62 -2.06 -5.12
N ASP A 99 -9.80 -0.75 -5.03
CA ASP A 99 -10.72 -0.12 -4.06
C ASP A 99 -10.51 -0.61 -2.61
N THR A 100 -9.26 -0.92 -2.26
CA THR A 100 -8.88 -1.55 -1.00
C THR A 100 -8.18 -0.55 -0.09
N ASP A 101 -8.46 -0.63 1.20
CA ASP A 101 -7.89 0.24 2.21
C ASP A 101 -6.75 -0.47 2.96
N LEU A 102 -5.51 0.01 2.78
CA LEU A 102 -4.29 -0.43 3.45
C LEU A 102 -3.78 0.60 4.47
N SER A 103 -4.64 1.50 4.95
CA SER A 103 -4.28 2.46 5.99
C SER A 103 -3.83 1.74 7.27
N GLY A 104 -2.70 2.17 7.83
CA GLY A 104 -2.09 1.55 9.00
C GLY A 104 -1.45 0.18 8.75
N ALA A 105 -1.47 -0.35 7.52
CA ALA A 105 -0.84 -1.63 7.22
C ALA A 105 0.69 -1.56 7.33
N LEU A 106 1.28 -2.61 7.90
CA LEU A 106 2.73 -2.75 8.03
C LEU A 106 3.28 -3.52 6.83
N CYS A 107 3.87 -2.81 5.87
CA CYS A 107 4.19 -3.36 4.53
C CYS A 107 5.70 -3.59 4.28
N GLY A 108 6.49 -3.81 5.33
CA GLY A 108 7.93 -4.01 5.15
C GLY A 108 8.22 -5.26 4.31
N SER A 109 9.04 -5.13 3.26
CA SER A 109 9.35 -6.24 2.35
C SER A 109 8.13 -6.89 1.68
N THR A 110 6.99 -6.18 1.59
CA THR A 110 5.83 -6.65 0.83
C THR A 110 6.12 -6.54 -0.67
N ASP A 111 5.83 -7.60 -1.40
CA ASP A 111 6.06 -7.66 -2.85
C ASP A 111 4.76 -7.38 -3.61
N MET A 112 4.80 -6.39 -4.50
CA MET A 112 3.70 -5.98 -5.39
C MET A 112 4.14 -6.08 -6.85
N ALA A 113 5.17 -6.87 -7.16
CA ALA A 113 5.71 -6.97 -8.50
C ALA A 113 4.65 -7.46 -9.49
N ALA A 114 4.59 -6.84 -10.67
CA ALA A 114 3.58 -7.13 -11.70
C ALA A 114 2.11 -6.99 -11.24
N ALA A 115 1.85 -6.51 -10.03
CA ALA A 115 0.49 -6.33 -9.54
C ALA A 115 -0.22 -5.17 -10.26
N ARG A 116 -1.55 -5.27 -10.32
CA ARG A 116 -2.44 -4.20 -10.74
C ARG A 116 -3.07 -3.56 -9.51
N ILE A 117 -2.75 -2.29 -9.28
CA ILE A 117 -3.11 -1.55 -8.07
C ILE A 117 -3.94 -0.33 -8.46
N GLU A 118 -5.21 -0.31 -8.06
CA GLU A 118 -6.12 0.77 -8.43
C GLU A 118 -6.92 1.27 -7.24
N ARG A 119 -6.94 2.60 -7.04
CA ARG A 119 -7.78 3.23 -6.01
C ARG A 119 -7.50 2.65 -4.61
N VAL A 120 -6.23 2.33 -4.36
CA VAL A 120 -5.77 1.80 -3.07
C VAL A 120 -5.29 2.93 -2.18
N LEU A 121 -5.71 2.91 -0.91
CA LEU A 121 -5.34 3.88 0.10
C LEU A 121 -4.21 3.35 0.99
N PHE A 122 -3.18 4.15 1.21
CA PHE A 122 -2.05 3.86 2.08
C PHE A 122 -1.89 4.98 3.11
N SER A 123 -1.36 4.68 4.30
CA SER A 123 -0.98 5.74 5.25
C SER A 123 0.36 5.55 5.96
N THR A 124 1.01 4.39 5.77
CA THR A 124 2.30 4.09 6.39
C THR A 124 3.45 4.33 5.43
N LEU A 125 4.59 4.83 5.94
CA LEU A 125 5.77 5.04 5.10
C LEU A 125 6.33 3.74 4.52
N SER A 126 6.18 2.61 5.23
CA SER A 126 6.55 1.29 4.73
C SER A 126 5.80 0.90 3.46
N ALA A 127 4.57 1.39 3.26
CA ALA A 127 3.81 1.13 2.04
C ALA A 127 4.46 1.77 0.80
N LEU A 128 5.23 2.84 0.99
CA LEU A 128 5.94 3.52 -0.09
C LEU A 128 7.30 2.87 -0.41
N GLN A 129 7.67 1.82 0.33
CA GLN A 129 8.90 1.03 0.14
C GLN A 129 8.59 -0.39 -0.35
N MET A 130 7.33 -0.71 -0.66
CA MET A 130 6.98 -2.01 -1.23
C MET A 130 7.65 -2.19 -2.59
N ASN A 131 7.87 -3.43 -2.99
CA ASN A 131 8.41 -3.73 -4.30
C ASN A 131 7.33 -3.54 -5.36
N PHE A 132 7.33 -2.40 -6.05
CA PHE A 132 6.43 -2.10 -7.17
C PHE A 132 7.05 -2.42 -8.55
N ARG A 133 8.12 -3.22 -8.60
CA ARG A 133 8.81 -3.54 -9.86
C ARG A 133 7.84 -4.15 -10.87
N ASP A 134 7.86 -3.63 -12.08
CA ASP A 134 7.03 -4.11 -13.20
C ASP A 134 5.52 -4.12 -12.91
N ALA A 135 5.04 -3.41 -11.88
CA ALA A 135 3.61 -3.28 -11.60
C ALA A 135 2.88 -2.83 -12.87
N ASP A 136 1.93 -3.66 -13.33
CA ASP A 136 1.28 -3.53 -14.64
C ASP A 136 0.54 -2.19 -14.74
N VAL A 137 -0.27 -1.89 -13.72
CA VAL A 137 -1.00 -0.64 -13.60
C VAL A 137 -1.00 -0.16 -12.15
N ILE A 138 -0.66 1.11 -11.97
CA ILE A 138 -0.91 1.85 -10.74
C ILE A 138 -1.78 3.05 -11.13
N THR A 139 -2.96 3.20 -10.52
CA THR A 139 -3.84 4.34 -10.86
C THR A 139 -4.70 4.78 -9.70
N ALA A 140 -4.87 6.10 -9.58
CA ALA A 140 -5.72 6.73 -8.57
C ALA A 140 -5.44 6.26 -7.13
N CYS A 141 -4.21 5.85 -6.84
CA CYS A 141 -3.80 5.49 -5.49
C CYS A 141 -3.54 6.75 -4.66
N ALA A 142 -3.75 6.63 -3.35
CA ALA A 142 -3.62 7.72 -2.42
C ALA A 142 -2.73 7.31 -1.24
N PHE A 143 -1.82 8.19 -0.86
CA PHE A 143 -1.05 8.11 0.37
C PHE A 143 -1.50 9.23 1.31
N HIS A 144 -2.09 8.88 2.44
CA HIS A 144 -2.43 9.81 3.51
C HIS A 144 -1.27 9.88 4.51
N ASP A 145 -0.61 11.03 4.56
CA ASP A 145 0.42 11.31 5.53
C ASP A 145 -0.21 11.81 6.83
N GLU A 146 -0.27 10.94 7.84
CA GLU A 146 -0.88 11.30 9.14
C GLU A 146 -0.14 12.44 9.85
N ALA A 147 1.19 12.52 9.69
CA ALA A 147 2.00 13.55 10.35
C ALA A 147 1.75 14.94 9.73
N ALA A 148 1.58 15.01 8.41
CA ALA A 148 1.26 16.24 7.70
C ALA A 148 -0.25 16.54 7.64
N GLY A 149 -1.11 15.55 7.91
CA GLY A 149 -2.56 15.65 7.72
C GLY A 149 -2.96 15.87 6.25
N GLN A 150 -2.13 15.40 5.31
CA GLN A 150 -2.28 15.65 3.88
C GLN A 150 -2.35 14.34 3.10
N THR A 151 -3.07 14.36 1.97
CA THR A 151 -3.16 13.22 1.07
C THR A 151 -2.49 13.54 -0.25
N ALA A 152 -1.61 12.64 -0.69
CA ALA A 152 -0.93 12.70 -1.97
C ALA A 152 -1.37 11.55 -2.87
N LEU A 153 -1.72 11.89 -4.11
CA LEU A 153 -2.04 10.93 -5.15
C LEU A 153 -0.77 10.45 -5.86
N PHE A 154 -0.82 9.19 -6.30
CA PHE A 154 0.14 8.59 -7.21
C PHE A 154 -0.50 7.53 -8.12
N ALA A 155 0.03 7.42 -9.32
CA ALA A 155 -0.33 6.53 -10.43
C ALA A 155 0.94 5.92 -11.06
N ARG A 156 2.08 6.03 -10.37
CA ARG A 156 3.37 5.45 -10.72
C ARG A 156 4.05 5.02 -9.43
N PRO A 157 4.98 4.04 -9.47
CA PRO A 157 5.68 3.63 -8.26
C PRO A 157 6.31 4.83 -7.56
N PRO A 158 6.08 5.02 -6.25
CA PRO A 158 6.76 6.05 -5.46
C PRO A 158 8.27 5.88 -5.55
N VAL A 159 8.99 6.99 -5.61
CA VAL A 159 10.46 6.96 -5.59
C VAL A 159 10.90 7.29 -4.17
N TYR A 160 11.40 6.27 -3.49
CA TYR A 160 11.95 6.38 -2.14
C TYR A 160 13.45 6.61 -2.23
N VAL A 161 13.94 7.71 -1.67
CA VAL A 161 15.37 8.01 -1.58
C VAL A 161 15.80 7.88 -0.13
N GLY A 162 16.49 6.79 0.16
CA GLY A 162 17.04 6.46 1.47
C GLY A 162 18.42 7.09 1.71
N GLY A 163 19.08 6.68 2.80
CA GLY A 163 20.46 7.08 3.11
C GLY A 163 20.66 8.54 3.54
N LEU A 164 19.57 9.30 3.66
CA LEU A 164 19.55 10.67 4.17
C LEU A 164 19.08 10.69 5.63
N ASP A 165 19.41 11.76 6.37
CA ASP A 165 18.89 11.99 7.73
C ASP A 165 17.35 11.99 7.78
N GLN A 166 16.72 12.39 6.68
CA GLN A 166 15.29 12.32 6.46
C GLN A 166 15.04 11.74 5.06
N PRO A 167 14.26 10.66 4.92
CA PRO A 167 13.98 10.09 3.62
C PRO A 167 13.19 11.10 2.78
N VAL A 168 13.43 11.05 1.48
CA VAL A 168 12.67 11.82 0.50
C VAL A 168 11.82 10.86 -0.32
N ILE A 169 10.53 11.17 -0.46
CA ILE A 169 9.60 10.34 -1.22
C ILE A 169 8.96 11.21 -2.28
N VAL A 170 9.16 10.84 -3.55
CA VAL A 170 8.56 11.53 -4.69
C VAL A 170 7.29 10.79 -5.10
N LEU A 171 6.16 11.49 -5.01
CA LEU A 171 4.85 11.07 -5.49
C LEU A 171 4.43 11.97 -6.67
N ASP A 172 3.35 11.62 -7.37
CA ASP A 172 2.91 12.39 -8.55
C ASP A 172 2.40 13.79 -8.19
N SER A 173 1.78 13.93 -7.02
CA SER A 173 1.19 15.19 -6.57
C SER A 173 2.03 15.92 -5.52
N HIS A 174 2.87 15.21 -4.77
CA HIS A 174 3.68 15.76 -3.68
C HIS A 174 5.10 15.19 -3.65
N VAL A 175 6.01 15.90 -3.00
CA VAL A 175 7.29 15.34 -2.52
C VAL A 175 7.28 15.43 -1.01
N ARG A 176 7.52 14.30 -0.34
CA ARG A 176 7.71 14.25 1.10
C ARG A 176 9.19 14.45 1.42
N VAL A 177 9.51 15.38 2.33
CA VAL A 177 10.85 15.59 2.87
C VAL A 177 10.75 15.64 4.40
N GLY A 178 11.24 14.59 5.07
CA GLY A 178 11.02 14.45 6.52
C GLY A 178 9.52 14.52 6.84
N PRO A 179 9.05 15.37 7.78
CA PRO A 179 7.63 15.49 8.09
C PRO A 179 6.82 16.32 7.09
N HIS A 180 7.46 16.96 6.11
CA HIS A 180 6.81 17.94 5.25
C HIS A 180 6.32 17.32 3.94
N MET A 181 5.05 17.56 3.63
CA MET A 181 4.44 17.24 2.34
C MET A 181 4.41 18.50 1.46
N ILE A 182 5.17 18.48 0.37
CA ILE A 182 5.37 19.64 -0.49
C ILE A 182 4.65 19.40 -1.81
N PRO A 183 3.68 20.22 -2.23
CA PRO A 183 3.03 20.08 -3.53
C PRO A 183 4.06 20.11 -4.67
N ARG A 184 3.84 19.29 -5.71
CA ARG A 184 4.78 19.19 -6.84
C ARG A 184 4.97 20.50 -7.59
N SER A 185 3.93 21.33 -7.67
CA SER A 185 4.01 22.69 -8.24
C SER A 185 4.99 23.58 -7.47
N VAL A 186 4.91 23.55 -6.14
CA VAL A 186 5.82 24.25 -5.22
C VAL A 186 7.24 23.73 -5.38
N TRP A 187 7.43 22.41 -5.33
CA TRP A 187 8.74 21.76 -5.51
C TRP A 187 9.44 22.19 -6.80
N ILE A 188 8.73 22.10 -7.94
CA ILE A 188 9.27 22.45 -9.26
C ILE A 188 9.59 23.94 -9.34
N SER A 189 8.75 24.81 -8.78
CA SER A 189 8.99 26.26 -8.79
C SER A 189 10.27 26.64 -8.02
N ILE A 190 10.57 25.96 -6.91
CA ILE A 190 11.82 26.16 -6.16
C ILE A 190 13.01 25.61 -6.94
N ALA A 191 12.88 24.41 -7.53
CA ALA A 191 13.96 23.77 -8.31
C ALA A 191 14.39 24.57 -9.55
N ASN A 192 13.46 25.34 -10.11
CA ASN A 192 13.65 26.16 -11.32
C ASN A 192 13.87 27.64 -11.03
N ASP A 193 14.02 28.04 -9.76
CA ASP A 193 14.16 29.45 -9.35
C ASP A 193 13.02 30.38 -9.79
N ASN A 194 11.85 29.82 -10.12
CA ASN A 194 10.68 30.52 -10.64
C ASN A 194 9.60 30.72 -9.57
N TRP A 195 10.00 31.00 -8.32
CA TRP A 195 9.07 31.17 -7.21
C TRP A 195 8.19 32.42 -7.41
N PRO A 196 6.85 32.34 -7.31
CA PRO A 196 5.91 33.42 -7.68
C PRO A 196 5.92 34.65 -6.75
N GLY A 197 6.92 34.79 -5.88
CA GLY A 197 7.10 35.93 -4.98
C GLY A 197 6.74 35.65 -3.51
N PRO A 198 6.84 36.68 -2.64
CA PRO A 198 6.78 36.53 -1.18
C PRO A 198 5.38 36.22 -0.62
N THR A 199 4.31 36.37 -1.42
CA THR A 199 2.92 36.12 -1.02
C THR A 199 2.50 34.66 -1.16
N ALA A 200 3.27 33.83 -1.88
CA ALA A 200 3.05 32.39 -1.92
C ALA A 200 3.68 31.74 -0.68
N GLU A 201 2.94 30.85 -0.02
CA GLU A 201 3.42 30.10 1.15
C GLU A 201 4.72 29.38 0.81
N ARG A 202 5.81 29.85 1.42
CA ARG A 202 7.12 29.21 1.29
C ARG A 202 7.24 28.12 2.35
N PRO A 203 7.83 26.96 2.01
CA PRO A 203 8.32 26.04 3.02
C PRO A 203 9.31 26.75 3.94
N ASP A 204 9.57 26.18 5.12
CA ASP A 204 10.62 26.68 5.99
C ASP A 204 11.99 26.71 5.28
N SER A 205 12.92 27.49 5.83
CA SER A 205 14.22 27.77 5.19
C SER A 205 15.07 26.52 4.99
N LEU A 206 14.97 25.52 5.87
CA LEU A 206 15.72 24.27 5.77
C LEU A 206 15.20 23.47 4.58
N VAL A 207 13.88 23.23 4.52
CA VAL A 207 13.24 22.55 3.41
C VAL A 207 13.51 23.27 2.09
N TYR A 208 13.37 24.60 2.06
CA TYR A 208 13.64 25.40 0.86
C TYR A 208 15.08 25.22 0.34
N SER A 209 16.06 25.29 1.24
CA SER A 209 17.47 25.12 0.89
C SER A 209 17.78 23.70 0.40
N PHE A 210 17.13 22.69 1.00
CA PHE A 210 17.22 21.30 0.57
C PHE A 210 16.68 21.13 -0.84
N VAL A 211 15.49 21.64 -1.13
CA VAL A 211 14.87 21.55 -2.47
C VAL A 211 15.77 22.21 -3.51
N ARG A 212 16.27 23.43 -3.28
CA ARG A 212 17.16 24.09 -4.24
C ARG A 212 18.42 23.28 -4.55
N ARG A 213 18.98 22.57 -3.57
CA ARG A 213 20.22 21.82 -3.73
C ARG A 213 20.01 20.47 -4.43
N HIS A 214 18.90 19.78 -4.15
CA HIS A 214 18.75 18.37 -4.54
C HIS A 214 17.63 18.09 -5.54
N ALA A 215 16.68 19.02 -5.75
CA ALA A 215 15.47 18.72 -6.52
C ALA A 215 15.75 18.25 -7.95
N ARG A 216 16.66 18.91 -8.68
CA ARG A 216 16.97 18.51 -10.06
C ARG A 216 17.53 17.10 -10.17
N LEU A 217 18.36 16.69 -9.20
CA LEU A 217 18.90 15.33 -9.13
C LEU A 217 17.79 14.33 -8.82
N LEU A 218 16.95 14.63 -7.84
CA LEU A 218 15.81 13.79 -7.45
C LEU A 218 14.80 13.63 -8.59
N GLU A 219 14.55 14.68 -9.38
CA GLU A 219 13.72 14.59 -10.59
C GLU A 219 14.35 13.69 -11.66
N ALA A 220 15.67 13.79 -11.86
CA ALA A 220 16.39 12.95 -12.81
C ALA A 220 16.28 11.47 -12.39
N VAL A 221 16.50 11.17 -11.11
CA VAL A 221 16.33 9.83 -10.53
C VAL A 221 14.89 9.35 -10.63
N ALA A 222 13.91 10.17 -10.29
CA ALA A 222 12.51 9.78 -10.39
C ALA A 222 12.08 9.48 -11.83
N GLY A 223 12.73 10.11 -12.81
CA GLY A 223 12.53 9.85 -14.23
C GLY A 223 13.18 8.55 -14.75
N THR A 224 14.16 7.97 -14.06
CA THR A 224 14.91 6.80 -14.58
C THR A 224 14.22 5.46 -14.36
N ARG A 225 13.11 5.41 -13.59
CA ARG A 225 12.45 4.15 -13.16
C ARG A 225 13.41 3.18 -12.44
N ILE A 226 14.50 3.69 -11.86
CA ILE A 226 15.39 2.90 -11.01
C ILE A 226 14.78 2.94 -9.61
N PHE A 227 14.19 1.81 -9.18
CA PHE A 227 13.39 1.71 -7.96
C PHE A 227 14.20 1.46 -6.68
N ASP A 228 15.52 1.38 -6.77
CA ASP A 228 16.43 1.17 -5.63
C ASP A 228 17.67 2.06 -5.76
N ILE A 229 17.80 3.10 -4.93
CA ILE A 229 19.05 3.84 -4.66
C ILE A 229 19.18 4.10 -3.16
#